data_AF-A0A0Q4AZE1-F1
#
_entry.id   AF-A0A0Q4AZE1-F1
#
_cell.length_a   1.000
_cell.length_b   1.000
_cell.length_c   1.000
_cell.angle_alpha   90.00
_cell.angle_beta   90.00
_cell.angle_gamma   90.00
#
_symmetry.space_group_name_H-M   'P 1'
#
loop_
_entity.id
_entity.type
_entity.pdbx_description
1 polymer ?
#
loop_
_entity_poly.entity_id
_entity_poly.type
_entity_poly.pdbx_seq_one_letter_code
_entity_poly.pdbx_strand_id
1 'polypeptide(L)'
;MQLEEVIAQAIEEGKSLTTNEREKAAGPYDAVYLGEKIRYHARRIFYTRLLVVLLYVDAVLAVVFAFSYDALTEASRLWFKWLLVVIAVLAVCGLPWLTVNHGRNAALLRLIRSIRESQKSL
;
A
#
# COMPACT_ATOMS: atom_id res chain seq x y z
N MET A 1 -17.69 19.89 20.92
CA MET A 1 -16.64 19.70 19.89
C MET A 1 -17.26 19.97 18.56
N GLN A 2 -16.79 21.01 17.87
CA GLN A 2 -17.28 21.28 16.53
C GLN A 2 -16.77 20.15 15.63
N LEU A 3 -17.64 19.49 14.87
CA LEU A 3 -17.31 18.33 14.04
C LEU A 3 -16.10 18.59 13.12
N GLU A 4 -15.95 19.85 12.72
CA GLU A 4 -14.84 20.36 11.93
C GLU A 4 -13.50 20.23 12.66
N GLU A 5 -13.45 20.41 13.98
CA GLU A 5 -12.26 20.16 14.81
C GLU A 5 -11.86 18.68 14.81
N VAL A 6 -12.84 17.77 14.85
CA VAL A 6 -12.60 16.31 14.80
C VAL A 6 -12.04 15.88 13.46
N ILE A 7 -12.60 16.44 12.37
CA ILE A 7 -12.13 16.17 11.01
C ILE A 7 -10.73 16.76 10.80
N ALA A 8 -10.48 17.98 11.29
CA ALA A 8 -9.17 18.61 11.22
C ALA A 8 -8.10 17.78 11.96
N GLN A 9 -8.42 17.32 13.17
CA GLN A 9 -7.53 16.48 13.97
C GLN A 9 -7.25 15.12 13.29
N ALA A 10 -8.28 14.49 12.71
CA ALA A 10 -8.11 13.24 11.95
C ALA A 10 -7.24 13.43 10.68
N ILE A 11 -7.32 14.58 10.03
CA ILE A 11 -6.47 14.93 8.87
C ILE A 11 -5.02 15.15 9.32
N GLU A 12 -4.81 15.79 10.47
CA GLU A 12 -3.48 16.04 11.05
C GLU A 12 -2.76 14.75 11.43
N GLU A 13 -3.48 13.76 11.97
CA GLU A 13 -2.96 12.40 12.22
C GLU A 13 -2.58 11.67 10.92
N GLY A 14 -3.24 12.02 9.81
CA GLY A 14 -3.00 11.51 8.47
C GLY A 14 -1.76 12.07 7.78
N LYS A 15 -0.59 12.04 8.43
CA LYS A 15 0.68 12.57 7.88
C LYS A 15 1.08 11.96 6.52
N SER A 16 0.60 10.76 6.21
CA SER A 16 0.81 10.06 4.94
C SER A 16 -0.28 10.31 3.88
N LEU A 17 -1.29 11.13 4.17
CA LEU A 17 -2.23 11.63 3.16
C LEU A 17 -1.53 12.66 2.28
N THR A 18 -1.84 12.63 0.98
CA THR A 18 -1.38 13.65 0.04
C THR A 18 -2.08 14.98 0.30
N THR A 19 -1.45 16.10 -0.09
CA THR A 19 -2.03 17.45 0.07
C THR A 19 -3.44 17.53 -0.51
N ASN A 20 -3.64 16.98 -1.72
CA ASN A 20 -4.95 16.92 -2.37
C ASN A 20 -6.00 16.12 -1.57
N GLU A 21 -5.60 15.03 -0.91
CA GLU A 21 -6.49 14.23 -0.08
C GLU A 21 -6.89 15.00 1.19
N ARG A 22 -5.97 15.76 1.78
CA ARG A 22 -6.26 16.61 2.94
C ARG A 22 -7.22 17.74 2.59
N GLU A 23 -6.95 18.45 1.49
CA GLU A 23 -7.81 19.55 1.02
C GLU A 23 -9.22 19.07 0.68
N LYS A 24 -9.34 17.94 -0.03
CA LYS A 24 -10.65 17.35 -0.35
C LYS A 24 -11.37 16.77 0.87
N ALA A 25 -10.64 16.29 1.87
CA ALA A 25 -11.23 15.83 3.14
C ALA A 25 -11.69 16.97 4.05
N ALA A 26 -11.03 18.14 3.99
CA ALA A 26 -11.42 19.35 4.69
C ALA A 26 -12.57 20.10 3.99
N GLY A 27 -12.65 20.03 2.66
CA GLY A 27 -13.66 20.70 1.85
C GLY A 27 -15.10 20.13 1.93
N PRO A 28 -15.97 20.50 0.97
CA PRO A 28 -17.35 19.99 0.92
C PRO A 28 -17.38 18.47 0.74
N TYR A 29 -18.35 17.81 1.39
CA TYR A 29 -18.42 16.36 1.44
C TYR A 29 -18.68 15.74 0.06
N ASP A 30 -17.69 15.02 -0.47
CA ASP A 30 -17.78 14.23 -1.70
C ASP A 30 -17.64 12.73 -1.39
N ALA A 31 -18.77 12.05 -1.31
CA ALA A 31 -18.84 10.62 -1.00
C ALA A 31 -18.16 9.76 -2.09
N VAL A 32 -18.22 10.18 -3.36
CA VAL A 32 -17.67 9.45 -4.49
C VAL A 32 -16.14 9.49 -4.42
N TYR A 33 -15.57 10.69 -4.26
CA TYR A 33 -14.13 10.87 -4.12
C TYR A 33 -13.55 10.10 -2.93
N LEU A 34 -14.17 10.21 -1.74
CA LEU A 34 -13.75 9.49 -0.55
C LEU A 34 -13.80 7.96 -0.77
N GLY A 35 -14.87 7.47 -1.39
CA GLY A 35 -15.02 6.05 -1.72
C GLY A 35 -13.96 5.54 -2.71
N GLU A 36 -13.58 6.33 -3.70
CA GLU A 36 -12.49 6.00 -4.63
C GLU A 36 -11.13 5.97 -3.95
N LYS A 37 -10.82 6.96 -3.11
CA LYS A 37 -9.55 7.02 -2.38
C LYS A 37 -9.39 5.91 -1.35
N ILE A 38 -10.47 5.54 -0.67
CA ILE A 38 -10.48 4.35 0.20
C ILE A 38 -10.17 3.09 -0.62
N ARG A 39 -10.82 2.89 -1.77
CA ARG A 39 -10.56 1.74 -2.66
C ARG A 39 -9.13 1.76 -3.23
N TYR A 40 -8.60 2.93 -3.53
CA TYR A 40 -7.23 3.10 -3.99
C TYR A 40 -6.22 2.65 -2.92
N HIS A 41 -6.36 3.12 -1.68
CA HIS A 41 -5.49 2.68 -0.59
C HIS A 41 -5.67 1.20 -0.23
N ALA A 42 -6.90 0.67 -0.29
CA ALA A 42 -7.15 -0.76 -0.10
C ALA A 42 -6.42 -1.61 -1.15
N ARG A 43 -6.48 -1.23 -2.43
CA ARG A 43 -5.71 -1.89 -3.51
C ARG A 43 -4.21 -1.77 -3.29
N ARG A 44 -3.73 -0.60 -2.86
CA ARG A 44 -2.31 -0.40 -2.53
C ARG A 44 -1.84 -1.36 -1.43
N ILE A 45 -2.62 -1.58 -0.38
CA ILE A 45 -2.30 -2.57 0.68
C ILE A 45 -2.12 -3.98 0.07
N PHE A 46 -2.99 -4.37 -0.87
CA PHE A 46 -2.86 -5.65 -1.56
C PHE A 46 -1.53 -5.74 -2.33
N TYR A 47 -1.17 -4.72 -3.11
CA TYR A 47 0.11 -4.68 -3.82
C TYR A 47 1.31 -4.71 -2.87
N THR A 48 1.24 -3.99 -1.76
CA THR A 48 2.29 -4.01 -0.72
C THR A 48 2.46 -5.41 -0.13
N ARG A 49 1.36 -6.12 0.15
CA ARG A 49 1.41 -7.52 0.63
C ARG A 49 1.98 -8.46 -0.42
N LEU A 50 1.57 -8.31 -1.68
CA LEU A 50 2.08 -9.09 -2.80
C LEU A 50 3.60 -8.90 -2.95
N LEU A 51 4.10 -7.67 -2.85
CA LEU A 51 5.53 -7.37 -2.88
C LEU A 51 6.30 -8.08 -1.77
N VAL A 52 5.77 -8.08 -0.55
CA VAL A 52 6.36 -8.80 0.58
C VAL A 52 6.43 -10.31 0.31
N VAL A 53 5.35 -10.89 -0.24
CA VAL A 53 5.36 -12.30 -0.64
C VAL A 53 6.41 -12.59 -1.70
N LEU A 54 6.54 -11.72 -2.72
CA LEU A 54 7.56 -11.86 -3.76
C LEU A 54 8.98 -11.82 -3.17
N LEU A 55 9.24 -10.91 -2.23
CA LEU A 55 10.51 -10.85 -1.49
C LEU A 55 10.81 -12.14 -0.72
N TYR A 56 9.82 -12.73 -0.06
CA TYR A 56 10.00 -14.01 0.64
C TYR A 56 10.26 -15.15 -0.35
N VAL A 57 9.53 -15.20 -1.45
CA VAL A 57 9.76 -16.21 -2.51
C VAL A 57 11.16 -16.07 -3.09
N ASP A 58 11.62 -14.85 -3.35
CA ASP A 58 12.99 -14.56 -3.81
C ASP A 58 14.03 -15.11 -2.85
N ALA A 59 13.87 -14.82 -1.55
CA ALA A 59 14.77 -15.30 -0.51
C ALA A 59 14.81 -16.83 -0.44
N VAL A 60 13.65 -17.49 -0.50
CA VAL A 60 13.56 -18.96 -0.50
C VAL A 60 14.22 -19.54 -1.75
N LEU A 61 13.96 -18.97 -2.93
CA LEU A 61 14.58 -19.41 -4.19
C LEU A 61 16.09 -19.23 -4.16
N ALA A 62 16.59 -18.12 -3.61
CA ALA A 62 18.02 -17.87 -3.47
C ALA A 62 18.68 -18.91 -2.56
N VAL A 63 18.05 -19.27 -1.44
CA VAL A 63 18.54 -20.32 -0.54
C VAL A 63 18.56 -21.68 -1.23
N VAL A 64 17.45 -22.07 -1.87
CA VAL A 64 17.37 -23.35 -2.62
C VAL A 64 18.47 -23.40 -3.69
N PHE A 65 18.61 -22.33 -4.48
CA PHE A 65 19.61 -22.23 -5.53
C PHE A 65 21.04 -22.33 -5.00
N ALA A 66 21.34 -21.74 -3.84
CA ALA A 66 22.65 -21.81 -3.22
C ALA A 66 23.04 -23.25 -2.84
N PHE A 67 22.07 -24.05 -2.35
CA PHE A 67 22.31 -25.46 -1.98
C PHE A 67 22.26 -26.42 -3.16
N SER A 68 21.49 -26.12 -4.21
CA SER A 68 21.35 -26.98 -5.38
C SER A 68 22.22 -26.56 -6.57
N TYR A 69 23.07 -25.54 -6.43
CA TYR A 69 23.78 -24.91 -7.54
C TYR A 69 24.57 -25.91 -8.39
N ASP A 70 25.33 -26.78 -7.74
CA ASP A 70 26.22 -27.73 -8.42
C ASP A 70 25.46 -28.89 -9.08
N ALA A 71 24.23 -29.17 -8.64
CA ALA A 71 23.36 -30.19 -9.21
C ALA A 71 22.60 -29.71 -10.46
N LEU A 72 22.65 -28.41 -10.77
CA LEU A 72 21.90 -27.82 -11.89
C LEU A 72 22.73 -27.79 -13.18
N THR A 73 22.06 -28.07 -14.29
CA THR A 73 22.63 -27.84 -15.63
C THR A 73 22.97 -26.36 -15.84
N GLU A 74 23.89 -26.06 -16.74
CA GLU A 74 24.26 -24.67 -17.06
C GLU A 74 23.07 -23.83 -17.53
N ALA A 75 22.20 -24.42 -18.36
CA ALA A 75 20.98 -23.77 -18.82
C ALA A 75 20.02 -23.44 -17.66
N SER A 76 19.81 -24.40 -16.73
CA SER A 76 18.96 -24.17 -15.55
C SER A 76 19.54 -23.10 -14.63
N ARG A 77 20.88 -23.05 -14.47
CA ARG A 77 21.56 -22.01 -13.68
C ARG A 77 21.37 -20.63 -14.28
N LEU A 78 21.46 -20.49 -15.60
CA LEU A 78 21.25 -19.21 -16.28
C LEU A 78 19.81 -18.71 -16.10
N TRP A 79 18.82 -19.58 -16.30
CA TRP A 79 17.41 -19.25 -16.09
C TRP A 79 17.11 -18.80 -14.65
N PHE A 80 17.66 -19.50 -13.65
CA PHE A 80 17.49 -19.14 -12.25
C PHE A 80 18.08 -17.76 -11.92
N LYS A 81 19.28 -17.44 -12.44
CA LYS A 81 19.90 -16.12 -12.26
C LYS A 81 19.01 -15.01 -12.82
N TRP A 82 18.47 -15.21 -14.02
CA TRP A 82 17.55 -14.24 -14.62
C TRP A 82 16.27 -14.07 -13.82
N LEU A 83 15.69 -15.17 -13.32
CA LEU A 83 14.50 -15.13 -12.48
C LEU A 83 14.74 -14.30 -11.21
N LEU A 84 15.84 -14.57 -10.48
CA LEU A 84 16.21 -13.82 -9.28
C LEU A 84 16.43 -12.33 -9.57
N VAL A 85 17.10 -12.01 -10.68
CA VAL A 85 17.30 -10.60 -11.09
C VAL A 85 15.96 -9.90 -11.35
N VAL A 86 15.04 -10.55 -12.07
CA VAL A 86 13.72 -9.99 -12.36
C VAL A 86 12.93 -9.75 -11.07
N ILE A 87 12.92 -10.72 -10.16
CA ILE A 87 12.21 -10.59 -8.88
C ILE A 87 12.86 -9.50 -8.02
N ALA A 88 14.18 -9.43 -7.95
CA ALA A 88 14.92 -8.39 -7.23
C ALA A 88 14.60 -6.99 -7.77
N VAL A 89 14.55 -6.80 -9.09
CA VAL A 89 14.17 -5.51 -9.70
C VAL A 89 12.73 -5.14 -9.33
N LEU A 90 11.78 -6.07 -9.45
CA LEU A 90 10.38 -5.83 -9.07
C LEU A 90 10.27 -5.47 -7.58
N ALA A 91 11.04 -6.15 -6.73
CA ALA A 91 11.11 -5.88 -5.30
C ALA A 91 11.63 -4.46 -5.01
N VAL A 92 12.76 -4.07 -5.59
CA VAL A 92 13.37 -2.74 -5.42
C VAL A 92 12.45 -1.64 -5.92
N CYS A 93 11.85 -1.78 -7.10
CA CYS A 93 10.89 -0.81 -7.63
C CYS A 93 9.63 -0.67 -6.76
N GLY A 94 9.26 -1.72 -6.02
CA GLY A 94 8.13 -1.70 -5.09
C GLY A 94 8.45 -1.14 -3.70
N LEU A 95 9.72 -1.05 -3.29
CA LEU A 95 10.13 -0.56 -1.96
C LEU A 95 9.55 0.81 -1.58
N PRO A 96 9.48 1.82 -2.48
CA PRO A 96 8.86 3.10 -2.15
C PRO A 96 7.40 2.99 -1.71
N TRP A 97 6.70 1.92 -2.06
CA TRP A 97 5.30 1.70 -1.66
C TRP A 97 5.17 1.03 -0.29
N LEU A 98 6.25 0.47 0.26
CA LEU A 98 6.27 -0.07 1.64
C LEU A 98 6.38 1.02 2.70
N THR A 99 6.91 2.19 2.35
CA THR A 99 7.11 3.30 3.30
C THR A 99 5.82 4.04 3.64
N VAL A 100 4.76 3.86 2.84
CA VAL A 100 3.46 4.52 3.03
C VAL A 100 2.49 3.60 3.76
N ASN A 101 1.98 4.04 4.92
CA ASN A 101 0.95 3.30 5.65
C ASN A 101 -0.45 3.51 5.03
N HIS A 102 -0.69 2.83 3.91
CA HIS A 102 -1.97 2.85 3.20
C HIS A 102 -3.15 2.32 4.05
N GLY A 103 -2.89 1.43 5.01
CA GLY A 103 -3.88 0.94 5.98
C GLY A 103 -4.44 2.06 6.85
N ARG A 104 -3.55 2.85 7.45
CA ARG A 104 -3.93 4.01 8.26
C ARG A 104 -4.71 5.04 7.44
N ASN A 105 -4.24 5.38 6.24
CA ASN A 105 -4.93 6.34 5.37
C ASN A 105 -6.35 5.86 5.02
N ALA A 106 -6.52 4.58 4.67
CA ALA A 106 -7.83 4.02 4.35
C ALA A 106 -8.78 3.99 5.56
N ALA A 107 -8.25 3.82 6.77
CA ALA A 107 -9.03 3.84 8.01
C ALA A 107 -9.46 5.27 8.36
N LEU A 108 -8.55 6.24 8.28
CA LEU A 108 -8.84 7.66 8.50
C LEU A 108 -9.91 8.19 7.53
N LEU A 109 -9.77 7.90 6.23
CA LEU A 109 -10.78 8.31 5.23
C LEU A 109 -12.14 7.64 5.46
N ARG A 110 -12.16 6.39 5.95
CA ARG A 110 -13.40 5.70 6.33
C ARG A 110 -14.07 6.37 7.55
N LEU A 111 -13.28 6.76 8.55
CA LEU A 111 -13.77 7.46 9.72
C LEU A 111 -14.33 8.85 9.37
N ILE A 112 -13.63 9.62 8.54
CA ILE A 112 -14.13 10.92 8.03
C ILE A 112 -15.45 10.72 7.26
N ARG A 113 -15.52 9.67 6.43
CA ARG A 113 -16.74 9.34 5.69
C ARG A 113 -17.90 9.00 6.63
N SER A 114 -17.71 8.14 7.63
CA SER A 114 -18.79 7.75 8.55
C SER A 114 -19.31 8.93 9.37
N ILE A 115 -18.42 9.81 9.82
CA ILE A 115 -18.78 11.03 10.54
C ILE A 115 -19.66 11.93 9.66
N ARG A 116 -19.25 12.17 8.40
CA ARG A 116 -20.02 13.03 7.48
C ARG A 116 -21.34 12.39 7.00
N GLU A 117 -21.41 11.07 6.86
CA GLU A 117 -22.66 10.36 6.55
C GLU A 117 -23.65 10.44 7.71
N SER A 118 -23.20 10.26 8.96
CA SER A 118 -24.06 10.36 10.14
C SER A 118 -24.68 11.75 10.35
N GLN A 119 -24.02 12.81 9.87
CA GLN A 119 -24.57 14.16 9.90
C GLN A 119 -25.61 14.43 8.81
N LYS A 120 -25.56 13.75 7.66
CA LYS A 120 -26.58 13.89 6.62
C LYS A 120 -27.90 13.21 6.97
N SER A 121 -27.87 12.27 7.91
CA SER A 121 -29.05 11.54 8.40
C SER A 121 -29.73 12.17 9.61
N LEU A 122 -29.18 13.26 10.14
CA LEU A 122 -29.71 14.08 11.23
C LEU A 122 -30.33 15.36 10.64
#